data_AF-A0A7V5E895-F1
#
_entry.id   AF-A0A7V5E895-F1
#
_cell.length_a   1.000
_cell.length_b   1.000
_cell.length_c   1.000
_cell.angle_alpha   90.00
_cell.angle_beta   90.00
_cell.angle_gamma   90.00
#
_symmetry.space_group_name_H-M   'P 1'
#
loop_
_entity.id
_entity.type
_entity.pdbx_description
1 polymer ?
#
loop_
_entity_poly.entity_id
_entity_poly.type
_entity_poly.pdbx_seq_one_letter_code
_entity_poly.pdbx_strand_id
1 'polypeptide(L)'
;MKRSCWIFFFILFHLAPAYGGERITILFTSDLHSHLTGTGSESKPVGGVARLAQAIEEERKKRPNPCLIVDGGDFLMGTLFHTISREEAIELTLMKK
;
A
#
# COMPACT_ATOMS: atom_id res chain seq x y z
N MET A 1 32.47 -27.72 36.94
CA MET A 1 31.64 -28.31 35.87
C MET A 1 30.19 -27.80 35.85
N LYS A 2 29.47 -27.72 36.99
CA LYS A 2 28.03 -27.32 37.00
C LYS A 2 27.73 -25.87 36.55
N ARG A 3 28.64 -24.92 36.79
CA ARG A 3 28.49 -23.50 36.40
C ARG A 3 28.64 -23.26 34.89
N SER A 4 29.44 -24.07 34.20
CA SER A 4 29.65 -23.96 32.75
C SER A 4 28.43 -24.45 31.97
N CYS A 5 27.71 -25.44 32.50
CA CYS A 5 26.45 -25.93 31.93
C CYS A 5 25.33 -24.88 31.98
N TRP A 6 25.28 -24.05 33.02
CA TRP A 6 24.31 -22.95 33.14
C TRP A 6 24.59 -21.82 32.15
N ILE A 7 25.86 -21.49 31.91
CA ILE A 7 26.26 -20.46 30.94
C ILE A 7 25.89 -20.92 29.52
N PHE A 8 26.14 -22.19 29.19
CA PHE A 8 25.76 -22.77 27.89
C PHE A 8 24.24 -22.77 27.68
N PHE A 9 23.47 -23.07 28.73
CA PHE A 9 22.01 -23.06 28.67
C PHE A 9 21.43 -21.65 28.47
N PHE A 10 22.02 -20.63 29.12
CA PHE A 10 21.64 -19.23 28.94
C PHE A 10 21.95 -18.71 27.52
N ILE A 11 23.09 -19.09 26.95
CA ILE A 11 23.45 -18.73 25.57
C ILE A 11 22.50 -19.39 24.57
N LEU A 12 22.14 -20.66 24.79
CA LEU A 12 21.21 -21.40 23.93
C LEU A 12 19.78 -20.84 23.98
N PHE A 13 19.35 -20.34 25.14
CA PHE A 13 18.03 -19.72 25.30
C PHE A 13 17.94 -18.33 24.64
N HIS A 14 19.04 -17.56 24.63
CA HIS A 14 19.10 -16.28 23.91
C HIS A 14 19.21 -16.41 22.39
N LEU A 15 19.61 -17.58 21.88
CA LEU A 15 19.69 -17.86 20.44
C LEU A 15 18.41 -18.43 19.83
N ALA A 16 17.33 -18.56 20.62
CA ALA A 16 16.04 -18.99 20.11
C ALA A 16 15.56 -17.97 19.05
N PRO A 17 15.31 -18.38 17.79
CA PRO A 17 14.84 -17.46 16.78
C PRO A 17 13.48 -16.93 17.22
N ALA A 18 13.36 -15.62 17.36
CA ALA A 18 12.06 -14.98 17.46
C ALA A 18 11.35 -15.23 16.12
N TYR A 19 10.41 -16.17 16.09
CA TYR A 19 9.47 -16.33 14.97
C TYR A 19 8.54 -15.11 14.94
N GLY A 20 9.05 -13.98 14.44
CA GLY A 20 8.22 -12.86 14.03
C GLY A 20 7.58 -13.22 12.71
N GLY A 21 6.27 -13.46 12.70
CA GLY A 21 5.54 -13.71 11.45
C GLY A 21 5.75 -12.58 10.45
N GLU A 22 5.95 -12.93 9.18
CA GLU A 22 6.05 -11.94 8.11
C GLU A 22 4.74 -11.14 8.02
N ARG A 23 4.84 -9.82 8.08
CA ARG A 23 3.69 -8.93 7.91
C ARG A 23 3.68 -8.41 6.49
N ILE A 24 2.50 -8.33 5.89
CA ILE A 24 2.30 -7.67 4.60
C ILE A 24 1.23 -6.60 4.81
N THR A 25 1.39 -5.44 4.18
CA THR A 25 0.39 -4.38 4.14
C THR A 25 -0.27 -4.39 2.78
N ILE A 26 -1.60 -4.43 2.77
CA ILE A 26 -2.38 -4.35 1.55
C ILE A 26 -3.03 -2.97 1.52
N LEU A 27 -2.69 -2.19 0.50
CA LEU A 27 -3.37 -0.95 0.15
C LEU A 27 -4.34 -1.27 -0.96
N PHE A 28 -5.61 -0.94 -0.76
CA PHE A 28 -6.69 -1.37 -1.64
C PHE A 28 -7.51 -0.19 -2.15
N THR A 29 -7.84 -0.22 -3.43
CA THR A 29 -8.82 0.68 -4.07
C THR A 29 -9.86 -0.14 -4.83
N SER A 30 -11.04 0.43 -5.04
CA SER A 30 -12.07 -0.09 -5.96
C SER A 30 -12.96 1.05 -6.42
N ASP A 31 -13.74 0.82 -7.48
CA ASP A 31 -14.83 1.71 -7.90
C ASP A 31 -14.36 3.15 -8.13
N LEU A 32 -13.15 3.32 -8.66
CA LEU A 32 -12.61 4.66 -8.89
C LEU A 32 -13.43 5.44 -9.94
N HIS A 33 -14.10 4.73 -10.86
CA HIS A 33 -15.04 5.29 -11.82
C HIS A 33 -14.52 6.58 -12.50
N SER A 34 -13.27 6.57 -12.95
CA SER A 34 -12.60 7.71 -13.60
C SER A 34 -12.58 9.02 -12.78
N HIS A 35 -12.66 9.00 -11.45
CA HIS A 35 -12.58 10.20 -10.60
C HIS A 35 -11.14 10.69 -10.38
N LEU A 36 -10.49 11.15 -11.46
CA LEU A 36 -9.05 11.46 -11.44
C LEU A 36 -8.68 12.70 -10.62
N THR A 37 -9.51 13.74 -10.61
CA THR A 37 -9.23 15.02 -9.93
C THR A 37 -9.66 15.05 -8.46
N GLY A 38 -10.45 14.06 -8.02
CA GLY A 38 -11.12 14.09 -6.74
C GLY A 38 -12.28 15.08 -6.68
N THR A 39 -12.89 15.20 -5.50
CA THR A 39 -14.09 16.00 -5.22
C THR A 39 -13.86 16.88 -3.99
N GLY A 40 -14.87 17.67 -3.59
CA GLY A 40 -14.84 18.51 -2.38
C GLY A 40 -14.44 19.96 -2.64
N SER A 41 -14.41 20.76 -1.57
CA SER A 41 -13.95 22.15 -1.62
C SER A 41 -12.42 22.23 -1.59
N GLU A 42 -11.85 23.36 -1.97
CA GLU A 42 -10.40 23.59 -1.86
C GLU A 42 -9.87 23.40 -0.43
N SER A 43 -10.68 23.73 0.57
CA SER A 43 -10.35 23.57 1.99
C SER A 43 -10.48 22.12 2.51
N LYS A 44 -11.23 21.26 1.82
CA LYS A 44 -11.46 19.86 2.21
C LYS A 44 -11.55 18.97 0.96
N PRO A 45 -10.44 18.80 0.23
CA PRO A 45 -10.44 17.99 -0.97
C PRO A 45 -10.45 16.49 -0.62
N VAL A 46 -11.15 15.68 -1.41
CA VAL A 46 -11.31 14.23 -1.22
C VAL A 46 -10.95 13.48 -2.50
N GLY A 47 -10.28 12.34 -2.39
CA GLY A 47 -9.98 11.45 -3.52
C GLY A 47 -8.90 11.98 -4.47
N GLY A 48 -9.00 11.65 -5.76
CA GLY A 48 -8.09 12.09 -6.81
C GLY A 48 -6.77 11.32 -6.85
N VAL A 49 -6.29 11.01 -8.05
CA VAL A 49 -5.14 10.11 -8.26
C VAL A 49 -3.83 10.69 -7.72
N ALA A 50 -3.65 12.01 -7.77
CA ALA A 50 -2.45 12.65 -7.24
C ALA A 50 -2.34 12.52 -5.70
N ARG A 51 -3.46 12.70 -4.99
CA ARG A 51 -3.51 12.54 -3.53
C ARG A 51 -3.44 11.07 -3.13
N LEU A 52 -4.07 10.19 -3.91
CA LEU A 52 -3.95 8.75 -3.72
C LEU A 52 -2.49 8.29 -3.84
N ALA A 53 -1.76 8.73 -4.88
CA ALA A 53 -0.35 8.41 -5.06
C ALA A 53 0.51 8.90 -3.87
N GLN A 54 0.26 10.12 -3.39
CA GLN A 54 0.94 10.63 -2.19
C GLN A 54 0.62 9.78 -0.96
N ALA A 55 -0.65 9.45 -0.71
CA ALA A 55 -1.05 8.63 0.43
C ALA A 55 -0.39 7.25 0.39
N ILE A 56 -0.34 6.61 -0.79
CA ILE A 56 0.35 5.34 -1.00
C ILE A 56 1.83 5.47 -0.62
N GLU A 57 2.52 6.50 -1.09
CA GLU A 57 3.94 6.71 -0.83
C GLU A 57 4.22 6.97 0.65
N GLU A 58 3.37 7.76 1.32
CA GLU A 58 3.47 7.99 2.75
C GLU A 58 3.28 6.70 3.55
N GLU A 59 2.29 5.88 3.18
CA GLU A 59 2.02 4.61 3.85
C GLU A 59 3.13 3.58 3.63
N ARG A 60 3.78 3.59 2.46
CA ARG A 60 4.99 2.80 2.18
C ARG A 60 6.16 3.24 3.07
N LYS A 61 6.41 4.54 3.20
CA LYS A 61 7.51 5.07 4.04
C LYS A 61 7.34 4.77 5.53
N LYS A 62 6.09 4.75 6.03
CA LYS A 62 5.79 4.51 7.44
C LYS A 62 5.99 3.04 7.87
N ARG A 63 6.07 2.11 6.91
CA ARG A 63 6.03 0.67 7.20
C ARG A 63 7.32 -0.05 6.81
N PRO A 64 7.90 -0.84 7.72
CA PRO A 64 9.10 -1.61 7.41
C PRO A 64 8.80 -2.89 6.61
N ASN A 65 7.52 -3.25 6.46
CA ASN A 65 7.08 -4.51 5.89
C ASN A 65 6.60 -4.34 4.43
N PRO A 66 6.63 -5.41 3.60
CA PRO A 66 6.18 -5.35 2.21
C PRO A 66 4.77 -4.75 2.08
N CYS A 67 4.61 -3.85 1.12
CA CYS A 67 3.35 -3.19 0.79
C CYS A 67 2.88 -3.62 -0.60
N LEU A 68 1.77 -4.34 -0.66
CA LEU A 68 1.05 -4.73 -1.87
C LEU A 68 -0.05 -3.70 -2.15
N ILE A 69 -0.09 -3.14 -3.36
CA ILE A 69 -1.19 -2.29 -3.81
C ILE A 69 -2.07 -3.14 -4.73
N VAL A 70 -3.38 -3.13 -4.49
CA VAL A 70 -4.36 -3.87 -5.27
C VAL A 70 -5.52 -2.95 -5.62
N ASP A 71 -5.94 -2.98 -6.88
CA ASP A 71 -7.21 -2.39 -7.30
C ASP A 71 -8.24 -3.51 -7.54
N GLY A 72 -9.45 -3.33 -7.02
CA GLY A 72 -10.55 -4.27 -7.08
C GLY A 72 -11.38 -4.22 -8.37
N GLY A 73 -11.04 -3.35 -9.32
CA GLY A 73 -11.81 -3.15 -10.55
C GLY A 73 -12.74 -1.94 -10.47
N ASP A 74 -13.53 -1.76 -11.53
CA ASP A 74 -14.42 -0.60 -11.74
C ASP A 74 -13.70 0.76 -11.64
N PHE A 75 -12.45 0.80 -12.11
CA PHE A 75 -11.70 2.04 -12.19
C PHE A 75 -12.13 2.94 -13.37
N LEU A 76 -12.87 2.40 -14.34
CA LEU A 76 -13.36 3.11 -15.53
C LEU A 76 -14.83 3.55 -15.39
N MET A 77 -15.25 4.41 -16.31
CA MET A 77 -16.65 4.81 -16.54
C MET A 77 -17.31 5.48 -15.33
N GLY A 78 -17.06 6.79 -15.17
CA GLY A 78 -17.85 7.63 -14.24
C GLY A 78 -17.70 9.13 -14.42
N THR A 79 -16.65 9.61 -15.10
CA THR A 79 -16.48 11.02 -15.48
C THR A 79 -16.09 11.14 -16.95
N LEU A 80 -16.00 12.36 -17.51
CA LEU A 80 -15.56 12.56 -18.90
C LEU A 80 -14.17 11.98 -19.20
N PHE A 81 -13.32 11.76 -18.20
CA PHE A 81 -12.01 11.14 -18.40
C PHE A 81 -12.10 9.78 -19.10
N HIS A 82 -13.15 8.98 -18.81
CA HIS A 82 -13.33 7.67 -19.45
C HIS A 82 -13.39 7.73 -20.98
N THR A 83 -13.84 8.87 -21.54
CA THR A 83 -13.92 9.04 -23.00
C THR A 83 -12.55 9.16 -23.64
N ILE A 84 -11.54 9.64 -22.91
CA ILE A 84 -10.15 9.73 -23.36
C ILE A 84 -9.45 8.39 -23.12
N SER A 85 -9.81 7.71 -22.05
CA SER A 85 -9.26 6.40 -21.64
C SER A 85 -9.47 5.31 -22.67
N ARG A 86 -10.54 5.41 -23.46
CA ARG A 86 -10.86 4.48 -24.52
C ARG A 86 -9.77 4.45 -25.61
N GLU A 87 -9.19 5.59 -25.93
CA GLU A 87 -8.14 5.73 -26.95
C GLU A 87 -6.73 5.68 -26.33
N GLU A 88 -6.54 6.30 -25.16
CA GLU A 88 -5.20 6.58 -24.59
C GLU A 88 -4.88 5.76 -23.32
N ALA A 89 -5.83 4.99 -22.79
CA ALA A 89 -5.66 4.18 -21.58
C ALA A 89 -5.06 4.96 -20.39
N ILE A 90 -5.52 6.21 -20.18
CA ILE A 90 -4.92 7.14 -19.22
C ILE A 90 -4.93 6.59 -17.78
N GLU A 91 -5.99 5.92 -17.33
CA GLU A 91 -6.08 5.33 -15.98
C GLU A 91 -5.05 4.22 -15.79
N LEU A 92 -4.89 3.33 -16.78
CA LEU A 92 -3.87 2.28 -16.71
C LEU A 92 -2.46 2.88 -16.66
N THR A 93 -2.23 3.96 -17.40
CA THR A 93 -0.96 4.69 -17.38
C THR A 93 -0.70 5.33 -16.02
N LEU A 94 -1.74 5.86 -15.36
CA LEU A 94 -1.67 6.43 -14.02
C LEU A 94 -1.46 5.36 -12.95
N MET A 95 -2.09 4.19 -13.06
CA MET A 95 -1.96 3.07 -12.12
C MET A 95 -0.59 2.37 -12.18
N LYS A 96 0.16 2.54 -13.28
CA LYS A 96 1.50 1.97 -13.44
C LYS A 96 2.57 2.67 -12.59
N LYS A 97 2.31 3.92 -12.18
CA LYS A 97 3.27 4.76 -11.45
C LYS A 97 3.11 4.59 -9.95
#